data_AF-A0AAP4VLK3-F1
#
_entry.id   AF-A0AAP4VLK3-F1
#
_cell.length_a   1.000
_cell.length_b   1.000
_cell.length_c   1.000
_cell.angle_alpha   90.00
_cell.angle_beta   90.00
_cell.angle_gamma   90.00
#
_symmetry.space_group_name_H-M   'P 1'
#
loop_
_entity.id
_entity.type
_entity.pdbx_description
1 polymer ?
#
loop_
_entity_poly.entity_id
_entity_poly.type
_entity_poly.pdbx_seq_one_letter_code
_entity_poly.pdbx_strand_id
1 'polypeptide(L)'
;MTRVPALCGFVLLLAGCGQQEGPSVDALSADPSRLHLLKEQCRAGQLDDASCAQVAQADLRRFLSGKTGPDEYQTLADLPPIPPSFDEPAEDSNAVATASPVQEDSP
;
A
#
# COMPACT_ATOMS: atom_id res chain seq x y z
N MET A 1 33.92 29.03 22.74
CA MET A 1 32.52 28.97 23.25
C MET A 1 31.51 29.24 22.13
N THR A 2 31.63 28.58 20.96
CA THR A 2 30.82 28.89 19.75
C THR A 2 30.09 27.69 19.16
N ARG A 3 30.17 26.51 19.77
CA ARG A 3 29.54 25.27 19.25
C ARG A 3 28.09 25.07 19.69
N VAL A 4 27.68 25.73 20.78
CA VAL A 4 26.32 25.65 21.34
C VAL A 4 25.24 26.22 20.40
N PRO A 5 25.40 27.40 19.76
CA PRO A 5 24.36 27.93 18.87
C PRO A 5 24.22 27.13 17.57
N ALA A 6 25.32 26.54 17.07
CA ALA A 6 25.29 25.72 15.86
C ALA A 6 24.53 24.40 16.06
N LEU A 7 24.71 23.76 17.22
CA LEU A 7 23.98 22.53 17.57
C LEU A 7 22.48 22.81 17.78
N CYS A 8 22.13 23.93 18.40
CA CYS A 8 20.73 24.30 18.63
C CYS A 8 20.00 24.59 17.30
N GLY A 9 20.65 25.29 16.36
CA GLY A 9 20.10 25.53 15.02
C GLY A 9 19.91 24.24 14.21
N PHE A 10 20.84 23.28 14.32
CA PHE A 10 20.74 22.00 13.62
C PHE A 10 19.58 21.13 14.12
N VAL A 11 19.33 21.10 15.43
CA VAL A 11 18.19 20.37 16.03
C VAL A 11 16.85 20.99 15.62
N LEU A 12 16.76 22.32 15.52
CA LEU A 12 15.55 23.02 15.07
C LEU A 12 15.27 22.81 13.56
N LEU A 13 16.31 22.76 12.73
CA LEU A 13 16.19 22.45 11.30
C LEU A 13 15.74 21.00 11.06
N LEU A 14 16.26 20.05 11.85
CA LEU A 14 15.81 18.64 11.78
C LEU A 14 14.37 18.45 12.28
N ALA A 15 13.94 19.21 13.28
CA ALA A 15 12.54 19.19 13.75
C ALA A 15 11.57 19.76 12.70
N GLY A 16 12.02 20.70 11.86
CA GLY A 16 11.24 21.27 10.75
C GLY A 16 11.19 20.40 9.49
N CYS A 17 12.13 19.47 9.31
CA CYS A 17 12.18 18.59 8.13
C CYS A 17 11.35 17.29 8.25
N GLY A 18 10.58 17.10 9.33
CA GLY A 18 9.87 15.83 9.56
C GLY A 18 8.46 15.91 10.12
N GLN A 19 7.92 17.11 10.36
CA GLN A 19 6.61 17.28 10.99
C GLN A 19 5.65 18.02 10.06
N GLN A 20 5.24 17.35 8.99
CA GLN A 20 3.99 17.70 8.34
C GLN A 20 2.90 17.36 9.37
N GLU A 21 2.06 18.33 9.77
CA GLU A 21 1.01 18.22 10.81
C GLU A 21 -0.07 17.14 10.50
N GLY A 22 0.14 16.32 9.46
CA GLY A 22 -0.65 15.15 9.14
C GLY A 22 -0.36 13.96 10.07
N PRO A 23 -1.32 13.02 10.19
CA PRO A 23 -1.12 11.80 10.96
C PRO A 23 0.11 11.04 10.45
N SER A 24 1.00 10.65 11.36
CA SER A 24 2.21 9.89 11.00
C SER A 24 1.87 8.62 10.20
N VAL A 25 2.80 8.19 9.34
CA VAL A 25 2.66 6.96 8.54
C VAL A 25 2.32 5.76 9.42
N ASP A 26 2.91 5.65 10.61
CA ASP A 26 2.60 4.59 11.58
C ASP A 26 1.15 4.64 12.03
N ALA A 27 0.70 5.80 12.52
CA ALA A 27 -0.67 5.98 13.00
C ALA A 27 -1.69 5.71 11.87
N LEU A 28 -1.40 6.17 10.66
CA LEU A 28 -2.28 5.97 9.52
C LEU A 28 -2.29 4.51 9.05
N SER A 29 -1.16 3.81 9.10
CA SER A 29 -1.10 2.37 8.77
C SER A 29 -1.87 1.49 9.77
N ALA A 30 -2.07 1.96 10.99
CA ALA A 30 -2.84 1.28 12.03
C ALA A 30 -4.36 1.49 11.90
N ASP A 31 -4.82 2.52 11.19
CA ASP A 31 -6.24 2.86 11.02
C ASP A 31 -6.69 2.71 9.54
N PRO A 32 -7.22 1.53 9.16
CA PRO A 32 -7.61 1.26 7.77
C PRO A 32 -8.77 2.14 7.29
N SER A 33 -9.69 2.51 8.18
CA SER A 33 -10.88 3.29 7.83
C SER A 33 -10.51 4.70 7.39
N ARG A 34 -9.61 5.33 8.16
CA ARG A 34 -9.10 6.67 7.86
C ARG A 34 -8.17 6.66 6.65
N LEU A 35 -7.35 5.62 6.51
CA LEU A 35 -6.49 5.43 5.33
C LEU A 35 -7.31 5.32 4.04
N HIS A 36 -8.41 4.56 4.06
CA HIS A 36 -9.29 4.41 2.90
C HIS A 36 -9.92 5.75 2.48
N LEU A 37 -10.45 6.52 3.43
CA LEU A 37 -11.02 7.85 3.18
C LEU A 37 -9.98 8.81 2.56
N LEU A 38 -8.73 8.79 3.04
CA LEU A 38 -7.65 9.60 2.48
C LEU A 38 -7.23 9.15 1.08
N LYS A 39 -7.26 7.84 0.78
CA LYS A 39 -7.03 7.33 -0.59
C LYS A 39 -8.07 7.85 -1.58
N GLU A 40 -9.34 7.89 -1.19
CA GLU A 40 -10.40 8.44 -2.04
C GLU A 40 -10.23 9.96 -2.25
N GLN A 41 -9.83 10.70 -1.21
CA GLN A 41 -9.49 12.12 -1.35
C GLN A 41 -8.30 12.36 -2.29
N CYS A 42 -7.26 11.52 -2.23
CA CYS A 42 -6.15 11.57 -3.17
C CYS A 42 -6.59 11.29 -4.61
N ARG A 43 -7.43 10.28 -4.82
CA ARG A 43 -8.00 9.97 -6.15
C ARG A 43 -8.84 11.14 -6.70
N ALA A 44 -9.55 11.83 -5.80
CA ALA A 44 -10.34 13.01 -6.14
C ALA A 44 -9.51 14.30 -6.29
N GLY A 45 -8.18 14.26 -6.10
CA GLY A 45 -7.30 15.43 -6.21
C GLY A 45 -7.52 16.49 -5.12
N GLN A 46 -8.03 16.09 -3.94
CA GLN A 46 -8.34 17.01 -2.84
C GLN A 46 -7.15 17.25 -1.89
N LEU A 47 -6.08 16.46 -2.04
CA LEU A 47 -4.86 16.53 -1.24
C LEU A 47 -3.67 16.88 -2.13
N ASP A 48 -2.64 17.48 -1.54
CA ASP A 48 -1.38 17.75 -2.23
C ASP A 48 -0.55 16.47 -2.44
N ASP A 49 0.40 16.53 -3.37
CA ASP A 49 1.23 15.38 -3.76
C ASP A 49 2.03 14.79 -2.58
N ALA A 50 2.51 15.62 -1.65
CA ALA A 50 3.28 15.15 -0.51
C ALA A 50 2.38 14.39 0.49
N SER A 51 1.18 14.91 0.74
CA SER A 51 0.15 14.21 1.52
C SER A 51 -0.23 12.88 0.87
N CYS A 52 -0.42 12.84 -0.45
CA CYS A 52 -0.74 11.58 -1.14
C CYS A 52 0.42 10.58 -1.14
N ALA A 53 1.67 11.04 -1.21
CA ALA A 53 2.83 10.18 -1.03
C ALA A 53 2.87 9.55 0.38
N GLN A 54 2.52 10.32 1.42
CA GLN A 54 2.44 9.81 2.80
C GLN A 54 1.33 8.76 2.96
N VAL A 55 0.17 8.98 2.35
CA VAL A 55 -0.94 8.01 2.32
C VAL A 55 -0.51 6.72 1.62
N ALA A 56 0.16 6.82 0.46
CA ALA A 56 0.68 5.65 -0.26
C ALA A 56 1.73 4.88 0.56
N GLN A 57 2.59 5.57 1.29
CA GLN A 57 3.57 4.94 2.18
C GLN A 57 2.90 4.20 3.35
N ALA A 58 1.84 4.77 3.93
CA ALA A 58 1.08 4.13 5.00
C ALA A 58 0.35 2.88 4.51
N ASP A 59 -0.22 2.93 3.31
CA ASP A 59 -0.85 1.80 2.63
C ASP A 59 0.14 0.66 2.35
N LEU A 60 1.32 0.98 1.78
CA LEU A 60 2.38 0.00 1.56
C LEU A 60 2.85 -0.63 2.88
N ARG A 61 3.07 0.18 3.92
CA ARG A 61 3.49 -0.33 5.24
C ARG A 61 2.46 -1.30 5.80
N ARG A 62 1.18 -0.95 5.72
CA ARG A 62 0.09 -1.80 6.21
C ARG A 62 0.07 -3.12 5.46
N PHE A 63 0.13 -3.08 4.13
CA PHE A 63 0.20 -4.26 3.28
C PHE A 63 1.36 -5.18 3.69
N LEU A 64 2.57 -4.63 3.82
CA LEU A 64 3.76 -5.39 4.21
C LEU A 64 3.72 -5.90 5.67
N SER A 65 2.88 -5.32 6.52
CA SER A 65 2.75 -5.74 7.91
C SER A 65 1.94 -7.04 8.06
N GLY A 66 1.24 -7.48 7.02
CA GLY A 66 0.34 -8.64 7.07
C GLY A 66 -0.87 -8.46 8.00
N LYS A 67 -1.06 -7.26 8.58
CA LYS A 67 -2.21 -6.92 9.42
C LYS A 67 -3.38 -6.52 8.53
N THR A 68 -3.98 -7.50 7.89
CA THR A 68 -5.24 -7.33 7.17
C THR A 68 -6.38 -7.90 8.01
N GLY A 69 -7.41 -7.11 8.23
CA GLY A 69 -8.66 -7.59 8.82
C GLY A 69 -9.44 -8.45 7.83
N PRO A 70 -10.22 -9.45 8.28
CA PRO A 70 -11.07 -10.24 7.39
C PRO A 70 -12.12 -9.40 6.64
N ASP A 71 -12.45 -8.22 7.16
CA ASP A 71 -13.41 -7.28 6.58
C ASP A 71 -12.75 -6.15 5.77
N GLU A 72 -11.44 -6.21 5.56
CA GLU A 72 -10.68 -5.08 4.99
C GLU A 72 -10.60 -5.10 3.47
N TYR A 73 -10.66 -6.29 2.86
CA TYR A 73 -10.75 -6.43 1.41
C TYR A 73 -12.13 -6.93 1.02
N GLN A 74 -12.67 -6.32 -0.04
CA GLN A 74 -13.89 -6.70 -0.75
C GLN A 74 -14.07 -8.21 -0.78
N THR A 75 -15.29 -8.68 -0.49
CA THR A 75 -15.58 -10.11 -0.53
C THR A 75 -15.42 -10.63 -1.96
N LEU A 76 -15.27 -11.95 -2.15
CA LEU A 76 -15.19 -12.53 -3.49
C LEU A 76 -16.34 -12.11 -4.41
N ALA A 77 -17.49 -11.74 -3.82
CA ALA A 77 -18.68 -11.28 -4.54
C ALA A 77 -18.55 -9.85 -5.10
N ASP A 78 -17.64 -9.05 -4.58
CA ASP A 78 -17.44 -7.65 -4.97
C ASP A 78 -16.31 -7.48 -6.00
N LEU A 79 -15.61 -8.56 -6.35
CA LEU A 79 -14.63 -8.57 -7.45
C LEU A 79 -15.36 -8.46 -8.80
N PRO A 80 -14.81 -7.70 -9.77
CA PRO A 80 -15.39 -7.67 -11.11
C PRO A 80 -15.40 -9.07 -11.72
N PRO A 81 -16.37 -9.37 -12.62
CA PRO A 81 -16.42 -10.67 -13.27
C PRO A 81 -15.09 -10.95 -13.98
N ILE A 82 -14.66 -12.21 -13.93
CA ILE A 82 -13.45 -12.66 -14.62
C ILE A 82 -13.64 -12.37 -16.12
N PRO A 83 -12.71 -11.63 -16.76
CA PRO A 83 -12.85 -11.33 -18.17
C PRO A 83 -12.63 -12.59 -19.02
N PRO A 84 -13.35 -12.72 -20.15
CA PRO A 84 -13.34 -13.93 -20.97
C PRO A 84 -11.96 -14.28 -21.56
N SER A 85 -11.05 -13.31 -21.64
CA SER A 85 -9.66 -13.51 -22.06
C SER A 85 -8.87 -14.44 -21.13
N PHE A 86 -9.34 -14.70 -19.91
CA PHE A 86 -8.70 -15.64 -18.98
C PHE A 86 -9.08 -17.10 -19.26
N ASP A 87 -10.17 -17.35 -19.97
CA ASP A 87 -10.65 -18.69 -20.33
C ASP A 87 -10.14 -19.14 -21.71
N GLU A 88 -9.50 -18.26 -22.48
CA GLU A 88 -8.97 -18.64 -23.79
C GLU A 88 -7.81 -19.62 -23.62
N PRO A 89 -7.92 -20.86 -24.12
CA PRO A 89 -6.78 -21.75 -24.16
C PRO A 89 -5.71 -21.08 -25.02
N ALA A 90 -4.46 -21.04 -24.55
CA ALA A 90 -3.35 -20.64 -25.38
C ALA A 90 -3.31 -21.59 -26.59
N GLU A 91 -3.79 -21.12 -27.76
CA GLU A 91 -3.76 -21.88 -29.01
C GLU A 91 -2.32 -22.06 -29.57
N ASP A 92 -1.31 -21.85 -28.73
CA ASP A 92 0.07 -22.21 -29.00
C ASP A 92 0.31 -23.65 -28.51
N SER A 93 -0.11 -24.61 -29.34
CA SER A 93 0.13 -26.07 -29.16
C SER A 93 1.61 -26.48 -29.00
N ASN A 94 2.55 -25.53 -28.99
CA ASN A 94 3.98 -25.75 -28.71
C ASN A 94 4.42 -25.37 -27.28
N ALA A 95 3.55 -24.83 -26.42
CA ALA A 95 3.92 -24.49 -25.03
C ALA A 95 3.48 -25.54 -23.98
N VAL A 96 2.75 -26.59 -24.38
CA VAL A 96 2.22 -27.63 -23.47
C VAL A 96 3.24 -28.73 -23.13
N ALA A 97 4.52 -28.58 -23.49
CA ALA A 97 5.55 -29.58 -23.17
C ALA A 97 6.20 -29.42 -21.78
N THR A 98 5.81 -28.44 -20.95
CA THR A 98 6.46 -28.24 -19.62
C THR A 98 5.54 -28.09 -18.41
N ALA A 99 4.22 -28.16 -18.55
CA ALA A 99 3.33 -28.24 -17.39
C ALA A 99 2.96 -29.70 -17.11
N SER A 100 3.83 -30.42 -16.38
CA SER A 100 3.42 -31.68 -15.75
C SER A 100 2.23 -31.43 -14.81
N PRO A 101 1.22 -32.33 -14.74
CA PRO A 101 0.14 -32.17 -13.78
C PRO A 101 0.71 -32.38 -12.38
N VAL A 102 0.61 -31.34 -11.54
CA VAL A 102 0.75 -31.47 -10.09
C VAL A 102 -0.39 -32.37 -9.62
N GLN A 103 -0.09 -33.63 -9.35
CA GLN A 103 -0.97 -34.50 -8.59
C GLN A 103 -0.84 -34.07 -7.12
N GLU A 104 -1.90 -33.49 -6.59
CA GLU A 104 -2.02 -33.16 -5.17
C GLU A 104 -2.23 -34.47 -4.39
N ASP A 105 -1.13 -35.00 -3.83
CA ASP A 105 -1.12 -36.11 -2.90
C ASP A 105 -1.60 -35.60 -1.52
N SER A 106 -2.79 -36.04 -1.11
CA SER A 106 -3.41 -35.65 0.16
C SER A 106 -2.93 -36.60 1.28
N PRO A 107 -2.43 -36.08 2.43
CA PRO A 107 -2.29 -36.87 3.65
C PRO A 107 -3.64 -37.20 4.29
#